data_AF-A0A7S1WJ37-F1
#
_entry.id   AF-A0A7S1WJ37-F1
#
_cell.length_a   1.000
_cell.length_b   1.000
_cell.length_c   1.000
_cell.angle_alpha   90.00
_cell.angle_beta   90.00
_cell.angle_gamma   90.00
#
_symmetry.space_group_name_H-M   'P 1'
#
loop_
_entity.id
_entity.type
_entity.pdbx_description
1 polymer ?
#
loop_
_entity_poly.entity_id
_entity_poly.type
_entity_poly.pdbx_seq_one_letter_code
_entity_poly.pdbx_strand_id
1 'polypeptide(L)'
;VNGLASLQCLETINLAANKIASVEALQGLAERPSLRSVDVSCNYIEEQDGDAFLDFWGVNLPEVECLYLHHNSCSRCLRDYRRRLVSSLPKLRWIDERPVTAAERVGSEAWAVGGKEAEAEAKRDHYLQEQGAKRRSFE
;
A
#
# COMPACT_ATOMS: atom_id res chain seq x y z
N VAL A 1 -10.47 -10.35 12.94
CA VAL A 1 -11.50 -9.68 12.11
C VAL A 1 -12.41 -10.75 11.53
N ASN A 2 -13.75 -10.60 11.61
CA ASN A 2 -14.73 -11.53 11.03
C ASN A 2 -16.06 -10.81 10.74
N GLY A 3 -16.97 -11.46 10.01
CA GLY A 3 -18.35 -10.99 9.84
C GLY A 3 -18.53 -9.89 8.79
N LEU A 4 -17.60 -9.77 7.84
CA LEU A 4 -17.65 -8.75 6.79
C LEU A 4 -18.38 -9.25 5.53
N ALA A 5 -18.60 -10.57 5.38
CA ALA A 5 -19.19 -11.21 4.21
C ALA A 5 -20.60 -10.73 3.81
N SER A 6 -21.42 -10.20 4.72
CA SER A 6 -22.76 -9.68 4.41
C SER A 6 -22.79 -8.18 4.08
N LEU A 7 -21.69 -7.45 4.36
CA LEU A 7 -21.62 -5.99 4.24
C LEU A 7 -21.27 -5.55 2.80
N GLN A 8 -22.22 -5.72 1.88
CA GLN A 8 -22.01 -5.55 0.43
C GLN A 8 -21.51 -4.17 -0.01
N CYS A 9 -21.86 -3.12 0.74
CA CYS A 9 -21.47 -1.74 0.44
C CYS A 9 -20.32 -1.24 1.32
N LEU A 10 -19.66 -2.11 2.08
CA LEU A 10 -18.55 -1.70 2.93
C LEU A 10 -17.30 -1.41 2.10
N GLU A 11 -16.89 -0.14 2.10
CA GLU A 11 -15.69 0.34 1.42
C GLU A 11 -14.60 0.80 2.37
N THR A 12 -14.97 1.28 3.56
CA THR A 12 -14.04 1.80 4.57
C THR A 12 -14.20 1.04 5.87
N ILE A 13 -13.09 0.59 6.44
CA ILE A 13 -13.05 -0.02 7.77
C ILE A 13 -11.91 0.59 8.59
N ASN A 14 -12.23 0.99 9.81
CA ASN A 14 -11.25 1.46 10.79
C ASN A 14 -11.12 0.42 11.90
N LEU A 15 -9.93 -0.17 11.99
CA LEU A 15 -9.49 -1.13 13.00
C LEU A 15 -8.31 -0.59 13.81
N ALA A 16 -8.08 0.72 13.79
CA ALA A 16 -7.01 1.35 14.55
C ALA A 16 -7.15 1.10 16.05
N ALA A 17 -6.03 1.09 16.77
CA ALA A 17 -5.98 0.99 18.23
C ALA A 17 -6.70 -0.25 18.81
N ASN A 18 -6.57 -1.39 18.11
CA ASN A 18 -7.06 -2.68 18.56
C ASN A 18 -5.89 -3.58 19.02
N LYS A 19 -6.21 -4.84 19.35
CA LYS A 19 -5.23 -5.85 19.79
C LYS A 19 -4.90 -6.87 18.71
N ILE A 20 -4.84 -6.44 17.44
CA ILE A 20 -4.49 -7.34 16.32
C ILE A 20 -2.98 -7.57 16.37
N ALA A 21 -2.56 -8.81 16.60
CA ALA A 21 -1.16 -9.15 16.80
C ALA A 21 -0.54 -10.02 15.69
N SER A 22 -1.36 -10.54 14.78
CA SER A 22 -0.88 -11.41 13.70
C SER A 22 -1.64 -11.22 12.39
N VAL A 23 -1.07 -11.70 11.28
CA VAL A 23 -1.70 -11.65 9.96
C VAL A 23 -2.94 -12.54 9.91
N GLU A 24 -2.97 -13.67 10.61
CA GLU A 24 -4.14 -14.55 10.68
C GLU A 24 -5.35 -13.83 11.28
N ALA A 25 -5.12 -12.92 12.23
CA ALA A 25 -6.20 -12.13 12.83
C ALA A 25 -6.82 -11.13 11.82
N LEU A 26 -6.16 -10.83 10.71
CA LEU A 26 -6.66 -9.97 9.62
C LEU A 26 -7.48 -10.75 8.57
N GLN A 27 -7.50 -12.08 8.62
CA GLN A 27 -8.02 -12.90 7.51
C GLN A 27 -9.48 -12.63 7.16
N GLY A 28 -10.31 -12.18 8.12
CA GLY A 28 -11.69 -11.78 7.83
C GLY A 28 -11.81 -10.56 6.90
N LEU A 29 -10.76 -9.76 6.70
CA LEU A 29 -10.74 -8.70 5.67
C LEU A 29 -10.85 -9.28 4.25
N ALA A 30 -10.38 -10.51 4.03
CA ALA A 30 -10.49 -11.20 2.74
C ALA A 30 -11.93 -11.53 2.35
N GLU A 31 -12.86 -11.52 3.32
CA GLU A 31 -14.31 -11.64 3.05
C GLU A 31 -14.86 -10.42 2.27
N ARG A 32 -14.10 -9.31 2.21
CA ARG A 32 -14.50 -8.07 1.55
C ARG A 32 -13.36 -7.50 0.66
N PRO A 33 -13.07 -8.13 -0.51
CA PRO A 33 -12.07 -7.63 -1.45
C PRO A 33 -12.42 -6.26 -2.07
N SER A 34 -13.65 -5.78 -1.88
CA SER A 34 -14.10 -4.45 -2.32
C SER A 34 -13.69 -3.31 -1.38
N LEU A 35 -13.05 -3.58 -0.24
CA LEU A 35 -12.56 -2.52 0.65
C LEU A 35 -11.60 -1.58 -0.13
N ARG A 36 -11.79 -0.28 0.05
CA ARG A 36 -11.02 0.81 -0.54
C ARG A 36 -10.12 1.50 0.48
N SER A 37 -10.56 1.58 1.73
CA SER A 37 -9.79 2.21 2.80
C SER A 37 -9.76 1.32 4.03
N VAL A 38 -8.56 0.93 4.46
CA VAL A 38 -8.35 0.07 5.62
C VAL A 38 -7.34 0.71 6.56
N ASP A 39 -7.76 0.93 7.80
CA ASP A 39 -6.87 1.38 8.87
C ASP A 39 -6.66 0.25 9.87
N VAL A 40 -5.42 -0.22 10.01
CA VAL A 40 -4.97 -1.19 11.03
C VAL A 40 -3.82 -0.61 11.85
N SER A 41 -3.72 0.72 11.91
CA SER A 41 -2.69 1.41 12.67
C SER A 41 -2.82 1.18 14.18
N CYS A 42 -1.75 1.42 14.93
CA CYS A 42 -1.76 1.31 16.40
C CYS A 42 -2.22 -0.07 16.90
N ASN A 43 -1.87 -1.14 16.18
CA ASN A 43 -2.07 -2.52 16.58
C ASN A 43 -0.71 -3.14 16.97
N TYR A 44 -0.63 -4.46 17.06
CA TYR A 44 0.51 -5.18 17.59
C TYR A 44 1.06 -6.24 16.64
N ILE A 45 0.88 -6.09 15.31
CA ILE A 45 1.42 -7.05 14.34
C ILE A 45 2.91 -7.26 14.62
N GLU A 46 3.28 -8.49 14.95
CA GLU A 46 4.60 -8.82 15.48
C GLU A 46 5.68 -8.79 14.39
N GLU A 47 6.95 -8.61 14.78
CA GLU A 47 8.05 -8.41 13.83
C GLU A 47 8.25 -9.61 12.90
N GLN A 48 8.03 -10.83 13.37
CA GLN A 48 8.15 -12.05 12.56
C GLN A 48 7.11 -12.13 11.43
N ASP A 49 5.99 -11.41 11.57
CA ASP A 49 4.91 -11.39 10.58
C ASP A 49 5.09 -10.29 9.54
N GLY A 50 6.18 -9.50 9.61
CA GLY A 50 6.33 -8.28 8.81
C GLY A 50 6.25 -8.51 7.29
N ASP A 51 6.89 -9.55 6.76
CA ASP A 51 6.80 -9.86 5.32
C ASP A 51 5.42 -10.36 4.92
N ALA A 52 4.85 -11.29 5.70
CA ALA A 52 3.49 -11.79 5.49
C ALA A 52 2.45 -10.66 5.56
N PHE A 53 2.68 -9.66 6.42
CA PHE A 53 1.82 -8.50 6.57
C PHE A 53 1.85 -7.61 5.33
N LEU A 54 2.98 -7.49 4.64
CA LEU A 54 3.04 -6.74 3.37
C LEU A 54 2.38 -7.51 2.23
N ASP A 55 2.60 -8.83 2.16
CA ASP A 55 2.06 -9.66 1.10
C ASP A 55 0.53 -9.84 1.22
N PHE A 56 0.00 -9.82 2.45
CA PHE A 56 -1.42 -9.95 2.75
C PHE A 56 -2.31 -9.03 1.90
N TRP A 57 -1.90 -7.77 1.73
CA TRP A 57 -2.72 -6.76 1.05
C TRP A 57 -2.87 -7.05 -0.44
N GLY A 58 -1.77 -7.41 -1.12
CA GLY A 58 -1.80 -7.72 -2.54
C GLY A 58 -2.65 -8.95 -2.86
N VAL A 59 -2.62 -9.95 -1.97
CA VAL A 59 -3.36 -11.21 -2.13
C VAL A 59 -4.85 -11.03 -1.87
N ASN A 60 -5.21 -10.31 -0.80
CA ASN A 60 -6.60 -10.30 -0.29
C ASN A 60 -7.39 -9.04 -0.67
N LEU A 61 -6.71 -7.92 -0.88
CA LEU A 61 -7.31 -6.60 -1.11
C LEU A 61 -6.63 -5.85 -2.28
N PRO A 62 -6.61 -6.42 -3.50
CA PRO A 62 -5.88 -5.84 -4.65
C PRO A 62 -6.42 -4.47 -5.08
N GLU A 63 -7.63 -4.13 -4.65
CA GLU A 63 -8.36 -2.92 -5.03
C GLU A 63 -8.25 -1.81 -3.97
N VAL A 64 -7.44 -1.99 -2.92
CA VAL A 64 -7.31 -1.02 -1.84
C VAL A 64 -6.64 0.26 -2.32
N GLU A 65 -7.16 1.39 -1.86
CA GLU A 65 -6.75 2.73 -2.28
C GLU A 65 -6.08 3.51 -1.13
N CYS A 66 -6.42 3.21 0.13
CA CYS A 66 -5.87 3.85 1.32
C CYS A 66 -5.52 2.80 2.39
N LEU A 67 -4.27 2.81 2.88
CA LEU A 67 -3.81 1.93 3.94
C LEU A 67 -3.14 2.71 5.07
N TYR A 68 -3.49 2.41 6.32
CA TYR A 68 -2.80 2.93 7.51
C TYR A 68 -2.26 1.76 8.32
N LEU A 69 -0.94 1.63 8.37
CA LEU A 69 -0.21 0.48 8.94
C LEU A 69 0.75 0.88 10.07
N HIS A 70 0.97 2.19 10.26
CA HIS A 70 1.90 2.71 11.26
C HIS A 70 1.55 2.31 12.71
N HIS A 71 2.55 2.42 13.60
CA HIS A 71 2.44 2.03 15.01
C HIS A 71 2.05 0.57 15.25
N ASN A 72 2.49 -0.34 14.37
CA ASN A 72 2.54 -1.77 14.65
C ASN A 72 3.95 -2.16 15.13
N SER A 73 4.10 -3.26 15.87
CA SER A 73 5.41 -3.72 16.36
C SER A 73 6.37 -3.98 15.20
N CYS A 74 5.87 -4.55 14.10
CA CYS A 74 6.63 -4.81 12.88
C CYS A 74 7.12 -3.53 12.16
N SER A 75 6.55 -2.34 12.41
CA SER A 75 6.82 -1.14 11.59
C SER A 75 8.32 -0.79 11.47
N ARG A 76 9.15 -1.18 12.44
CA ARG A 76 10.60 -0.94 12.43
C ARG A 76 11.40 -1.94 11.59
N CYS A 77 10.89 -3.14 11.36
CA CYS A 77 11.56 -4.18 10.58
C CYS A 77 11.15 -4.22 9.10
N LEU A 78 10.06 -3.52 8.72
CA LEU A 78 9.56 -3.51 7.34
C LEU A 78 10.49 -2.75 6.39
N ARG A 79 11.40 -3.47 5.74
CA ARG A 79 12.32 -2.91 4.74
C ARG A 79 11.57 -2.54 3.46
N ASP A 80 11.81 -1.33 2.97
CA ASP A 80 11.24 -0.80 1.73
C ASP A 80 9.72 -0.93 1.64
N TYR A 81 9.02 -0.96 2.79
CA TYR A 81 7.60 -1.34 2.88
C TYR A 81 6.71 -0.50 1.97
N ARG A 82 6.94 0.81 1.95
CA ARG A 82 6.17 1.73 1.12
C ARG A 82 6.36 1.42 -0.36
N ARG A 83 7.61 1.23 -0.80
CA ARG A 83 7.94 0.90 -2.19
C ARG A 83 7.33 -0.45 -2.59
N ARG A 84 7.41 -1.46 -1.71
CA ARG A 84 6.79 -2.80 -1.90
C ARG A 84 5.26 -2.71 -2.04
N LEU A 85 4.59 -1.93 -1.20
CA LEU A 85 3.13 -1.76 -1.28
C LEU A 85 2.73 -0.99 -2.54
N VAL A 86 3.41 0.11 -2.86
CA VAL A 86 3.12 0.89 -4.08
C VAL A 86 3.26 0.03 -5.33
N SER A 87 4.31 -0.80 -5.41
CA SER A 87 4.55 -1.67 -6.56
C SER A 87 3.60 -2.86 -6.67
N SER A 88 3.07 -3.36 -5.54
CA SER A 88 2.18 -4.53 -5.51
C SER A 88 0.69 -4.17 -5.57
N LEU A 89 0.31 -2.93 -5.27
CA LEU A 89 -1.06 -2.46 -5.20
C LEU A 89 -1.31 -1.34 -6.24
N PRO A 90 -1.87 -1.68 -7.41
CA PRO A 90 -2.03 -0.74 -8.53
C PRO A 90 -2.95 0.44 -8.22
N LYS A 91 -3.95 0.25 -7.35
CA LYS A 91 -4.95 1.27 -7.00
C LYS A 91 -4.58 2.10 -5.77
N LEU A 92 -3.46 1.82 -5.13
CA LEU A 92 -3.05 2.48 -3.89
C LEU A 92 -2.74 3.97 -4.12
N ARG A 93 -3.46 4.84 -3.42
CA ARG A 93 -3.33 6.30 -3.49
C ARG A 93 -2.76 6.90 -2.23
N TRP A 94 -2.96 6.27 -1.07
CA TRP A 94 -2.49 6.75 0.22
C TRP A 94 -1.92 5.61 1.06
N ILE A 95 -0.78 5.88 1.69
CA ILE A 95 -0.18 4.99 2.69
C ILE A 95 0.24 5.84 3.88
N ASP A 96 -0.28 5.49 5.05
CA ASP A 96 -0.14 6.24 6.29
C ASP A 96 -0.47 7.72 6.06
N GLU A 97 0.46 8.62 6.35
CA GLU A 97 0.24 10.07 6.29
C GLU A 97 0.48 10.69 4.90
N ARG A 98 0.93 9.90 3.89
CA ARG A 98 1.42 10.46 2.62
C ARG A 98 0.78 9.87 1.37
N PRO A 99 0.33 10.71 0.41
CA PRO A 99 -0.19 10.24 -0.88
C PRO A 99 0.91 9.56 -1.70
N VAL A 100 0.52 8.64 -2.57
CA VAL A 100 1.37 8.02 -3.59
C VAL A 100 1.38 8.93 -4.80
N THR A 101 2.55 9.50 -5.11
CA THR A 101 2.71 10.37 -6.29
C THR A 101 2.92 9.56 -7.57
N ALA A 102 2.65 10.16 -8.74
CA ALA A 102 2.89 9.50 -10.02
C ALA A 102 4.38 9.10 -10.21
N ALA A 103 5.30 10.01 -9.89
CA ALA A 103 6.73 9.74 -9.93
C ALA A 103 7.17 8.62 -8.96
N GLU A 104 6.57 8.56 -7.77
CA GLU A 104 6.80 7.47 -6.81
C GLU A 104 6.29 6.13 -7.36
N ARG A 105 5.08 6.11 -7.94
CA ARG A 105 4.49 4.91 -8.52
C ARG A 105 5.35 4.34 -9.64
N VAL A 106 5.67 5.17 -10.63
CA VAL A 106 6.52 4.78 -11.77
C VAL A 106 7.86 4.22 -11.29
N GLY A 107 8.50 4.89 -10.31
CA GLY A 107 9.76 4.40 -9.76
C GLY A 107 9.64 3.10 -8.96
N SER A 108 8.59 2.96 -8.15
CA SER A 108 8.39 1.76 -7.32
C SER A 108 8.08 0.52 -8.16
N GLU A 109 7.26 0.69 -9.21
CA GLU A 109 6.95 -0.38 -10.17
C GLU A 109 8.19 -0.80 -10.96
N ALA A 110 9.00 0.15 -11.42
CA ALA A 110 10.27 -0.14 -12.09
C ALA A 110 11.28 -0.83 -11.14
N TRP A 111 11.33 -0.40 -9.88
CA TRP A 111 12.17 -1.03 -8.86
C TRP A 111 11.82 -2.50 -8.64
N ALA A 112 10.53 -2.85 -8.62
CA ALA A 112 10.09 -4.23 -8.40
C ALA A 112 10.54 -5.18 -9.52
N VAL A 113 10.78 -4.66 -10.74
CA VAL A 113 11.23 -5.45 -11.90
C VAL A 113 12.75 -5.46 -12.04
N GLY A 114 13.38 -4.28 -11.93
CA GLY A 114 14.79 -4.09 -12.32
C GLY A 114 15.66 -3.40 -11.28
N GLY A 115 15.20 -3.31 -10.03
CA GLY A 115 15.99 -2.76 -8.94
C GLY A 115 16.23 -1.25 -9.04
N LYS A 116 17.31 -0.77 -8.41
CA LYS A 116 17.57 0.66 -8.24
C LYS A 116 17.90 1.36 -9.55
N GLU A 117 18.53 0.65 -10.48
CA GLU A 117 18.88 1.15 -11.80
C GLU A 117 17.60 1.46 -12.61
N ALA A 118 16.66 0.51 -12.65
CA ALA A 118 15.37 0.70 -13.33
C ALA A 118 14.52 1.80 -12.66
N GLU A 119 14.53 1.88 -11.33
CA GLU A 119 13.87 2.97 -10.59
C GLU A 119 14.39 4.36 -11.02
N ALA A 120 15.72 4.51 -11.07
CA ALA A 120 16.37 5.77 -11.42
C ALA A 120 16.10 6.17 -12.88
N GLU A 121 16.06 5.20 -13.78
CA GLU A 121 15.71 5.42 -15.18
C GLU A 121 14.26 5.86 -15.35
N ALA A 122 13.32 5.10 -14.79
CA ALA A 122 11.90 5.39 -14.92
C ALA A 122 11.52 6.76 -14.32
N LYS A 123 12.13 7.13 -13.18
CA LYS A 123 11.93 8.46 -12.58
C LYS A 123 12.45 9.59 -13.45
N ARG A 124 13.61 9.40 -14.11
CA ARG A 124 14.20 10.40 -15.01
C ARG A 124 13.32 10.61 -16.23
N ASP A 125 12.85 9.53 -16.83
CA ASP A 125 12.00 9.58 -18.02
C ASP A 125 10.65 10.23 -17.71
N HIS A 126 10.04 9.87 -16.58
CA HIS A 126 8.81 10.50 -16.10
C HIS A 126 8.99 12.02 -15.92
N TYR A 127 10.09 12.45 -15.27
CA TYR A 127 10.40 13.87 -15.10
C TYR A 127 10.54 14.60 -16.44
N LEU A 128 11.27 14.03 -17.40
CA LEU A 128 11.45 14.61 -18.73
C LEU A 128 10.10 14.72 -19.48
N GLN A 129 9.23 13.72 -19.37
CA GLN A 129 7.89 13.73 -19.95
C GLN A 129 7.02 14.84 -19.34
N GLU A 130 7.03 15.00 -18.02
CA GLU A 130 6.28 16.06 -17.34
C GLU A 130 6.76 17.46 -17.74
N GLN A 131 8.08 17.67 -17.82
CA GLN A 131 8.65 18.96 -18.29
C GLN A 131 8.25 19.26 -19.73
N GLY A 132 8.32 18.25 -20.60
CA GLY A 132 7.88 18.38 -22.00
C GLY A 132 6.38 18.69 -22.13
N ALA A 133 5.54 18.04 -21.33
CA ALA A 133 4.10 18.29 -21.30
C ALA A 133 3.76 19.69 -20.82
N LYS A 134 4.43 20.16 -19.75
CA LYS A 134 4.30 21.52 -19.25
C LYS A 134 4.67 22.53 -20.33
N ARG A 135 5.83 22.36 -20.99
CA ARG A 135 6.26 23.26 -22.08
C ARG A 135 5.23 23.36 -23.21
N ARG A 136 4.68 22.23 -23.65
CA ARG A 136 3.63 22.20 -24.70
C ARG A 136 2.32 22.86 -24.27
N SER A 137 1.99 22.87 -22.98
CA SER A 137 0.76 23.54 -22.51
C SER A 137 0.85 25.07 -22.49
N PHE A 138 2.05 25.63 -22.67
CA PHE A 138 2.28 27.08 -22.76
C PHE A 138 2.44 27.59 -24.21
N GLU A 139 2.41 26.69 -25.20
CA GLU A 139 2.44 26.97 -26.64
C GLU A 139 0.99 26.97 -27.19
#